data_AF-A0A7X9ST70-F1
#
_entry.id   AF-A0A7X9ST70-F1
#
_cell.length_a   1.000
_cell.length_b   1.000
_cell.length_c   1.000
_cell.angle_alpha   90.00
_cell.angle_beta   90.00
_cell.angle_gamma   90.00
#
_symmetry.space_group_name_H-M   'P 1'
#
loop_
_entity.id
_entity.type
_entity.pdbx_description
1 polymer ?
#
loop_
_entity_poly.entity_id
_entity_poly.type
_entity_poly.pdbx_seq_one_letter_code
_entity_poly.pdbx_strand_id
1 'polypeptide(L)' 'MVKAMIYSAYQQDALKRIPLSSDAYYDSIHKALSDRLKELEAQKELAFSTDFTV' A
#
# COMPACT_ATOMS: atom_id res chain seq x y z
N MET A 1 14.69 3.03 -15.73
CA MET A 1 14.65 1.98 -14.68
C MET A 1 15.78 2.13 -13.67
N VAL A 2 17.05 1.89 -14.03
CA VAL A 2 18.21 1.99 -13.11
C VAL A 2 18.34 3.35 -12.42
N LYS A 3 18.13 4.45 -13.15
CA LYS A 3 18.15 5.82 -12.60
C LYS A 3 17.11 6.04 -11.48
N ALA A 4 15.94 5.42 -11.57
CA ALA A 4 14.87 5.54 -10.58
C ALA A 4 15.21 4.77 -9.28
N MET A 5 15.89 3.62 -9.41
CA MET A 5 16.39 2.84 -8.28
C MET A 5 17.46 3.62 -7.51
N ILE A 6 18.43 4.20 -8.23
CA ILE A 6 19.49 5.02 -7.63
C ILE A 6 18.89 6.24 -6.95
N TYR A 7 17.98 6.95 -7.63
CA TYR A 7 17.33 8.15 -7.07
C TYR A 7 16.55 7.84 -5.78
N SER A 8 15.81 6.73 -5.73
CA SER A 8 15.08 6.35 -4.52
C SER A 8 15.99 5.93 -3.37
N ALA A 9 17.17 5.36 -3.65
CA ALA A 9 18.14 4.99 -2.61
C ALA A 9 18.76 6.22 -1.91
N TYR A 10 18.76 7.38 -2.57
CA TYR A 10 19.27 8.64 -2.01
C TYR A 10 18.21 9.44 -1.22
N GLN A 11 16.95 9.00 -1.15
CA GLN A 11 15.91 9.68 -0.37
C GLN A 11 15.96 9.23 1.10
N GLN A 12 15.80 10.19 2.03
CA GLN A 12 15.81 9.94 3.48
C GLN A 12 14.74 8.94 3.92
N ASP A 13 13.55 8.98 3.29
CA ASP A 13 12.49 7.99 3.45
C ASP A 13 12.41 7.11 2.20
N ALA A 14 13.47 6.35 1.94
CA ALA A 14 13.53 5.46 0.78
C ALA A 14 12.31 4.53 0.75
N LEU A 15 11.64 4.51 -0.40
CA LEU A 15 10.46 3.68 -0.62
C LEU A 15 10.81 2.20 -0.38
N LYS A 16 10.10 1.56 0.57
CA LYS A 16 10.25 0.12 0.85
C LYS A 16 10.03 -0.75 -0.39
N ARG A 17 9.22 -0.29 -1.35
CA ARG A 17 8.96 -0.94 -2.64
C ARG A 17 8.78 0.14 -3.72
N ILE A 18 9.51 0.01 -4.82
CA ILE A 18 9.41 0.92 -5.97
C ILE A 18 8.86 0.14 -7.16
N PRO A 19 7.61 0.41 -7.61
CA PRO A 19 7.14 -0.10 -8.88
C PRO A 19 7.88 0.61 -10.02
N LEU A 20 8.49 -0.19 -10.89
CA LEU A 20 9.36 0.32 -11.97
C LEU A 20 8.61 0.54 -13.29
N SER A 21 7.34 0.18 -13.34
CA SER A 21 6.43 0.42 -14.46
C SER A 21 5.06 0.91 -13.97
N SER A 22 4.34 1.62 -14.82
CA SER A 22 2.96 2.10 -14.55
C SER A 22 1.97 0.94 -14.41
N ASP A 23 2.15 -0.12 -15.18
CA ASP A 23 1.41 -1.39 -15.08
C ASP A 23 1.63 -2.04 -13.71
N ALA A 24 2.89 -2.21 -13.28
CA ALA A 24 3.20 -2.76 -11.96
C ALA A 24 2.61 -1.90 -10.82
N TYR A 25 2.61 -0.56 -10.97
CA TYR A 25 1.99 0.33 -9.99
C TYR A 25 0.46 0.18 -9.96
N TYR A 26 -0.21 0.37 -11.10
CA TYR A 26 -1.66 0.51 -11.17
C TYR A 26 -2.39 -0.83 -11.14
N ASP A 27 -1.96 -1.80 -11.96
CA ASP A 27 -2.69 -3.03 -12.21
C ASP A 27 -2.45 -4.09 -11.13
N SER A 28 -1.26 -4.11 -10.53
CA SER A 28 -0.90 -5.11 -9.51
C SER A 28 -0.97 -4.56 -8.08
N ILE A 29 -0.20 -3.51 -7.77
CA ILE A 29 -0.02 -3.06 -6.39
C ILE A 29 -1.22 -2.20 -5.94
N HIS A 30 -1.56 -1.17 -6.71
CA HIS A 30 -2.61 -0.23 -6.34
C HIS A 30 -3.97 -0.92 -6.23
N LYS A 31 -4.30 -1.77 -7.21
CA LYS A 31 -5.55 -2.54 -7.21
C LYS A 31 -5.64 -3.50 -6.03
N ALA A 32 -4.63 -4.36 -5.82
CA ALA A 32 -4.63 -5.34 -4.73
C ALA A 32 -4.71 -4.67 -3.35
N LEU A 33 -4.01 -3.54 -3.16
CA LEU A 33 -4.09 -2.79 -1.91
C LEU A 33 -5.46 -2.12 -1.72
N SER A 34 -6.02 -1.56 -2.78
CA SER A 34 -7.35 -0.93 -2.74
C SER A 34 -8.45 -1.95 -2.42
N ASP A 35 -8.39 -3.13 -3.03
CA ASP A 35 -9.36 -4.20 -2.80
C ASP A 35 -9.26 -4.73 -1.35
N ARG A 36 -8.03 -4.93 -0.85
CA ARG A 36 -7.82 -5.32 0.55
C ARG A 36 -8.29 -4.25 1.54
N LEU A 37 -8.12 -2.97 1.20
CA LEU A 37 -8.60 -1.88 2.03
C LEU A 37 -10.14 -1.85 2.07
N LYS A 38 -10.82 -2.08 0.94
CA LYS A 38 -12.28 -2.23 0.91
C LYS A 38 -12.79 -3.38 1.75
N GLU A 39 -12.11 -4.54 1.72
CA GLU A 39 -12.48 -5.69 2.56
C GLU A 39 -12.35 -5.36 4.05
N LEU A 40 -11.29 -4.66 4.44
CA LEU A 40 -11.11 -4.20 5.81
C LEU A 40 -12.16 -3.16 6.21
N GLU A 41 -12.51 -2.23 5.33
CA GLU A 41 -13.57 -1.26 5.57
C GLU A 41 -14.97 -1.89 5.65
N ALA A 42 -15.23 -2.97 4.90
CA ALA A 42 -16.48 -3.72 5.03
C ALA A 42 -16.60 -4.41 6.41
N GLN A 43 -15.45 -4.78 7.00
CA GLN A 43 -15.38 -5.37 8.34
C GLN A 43 -15.24 -4.31 9.45
N LYS A 44 -15.37 -3.04 9.10
CA LYS A 44 -15.24 -1.91 10.03
C LYS A 44 -16.16 -2.06 11.23
N GLU A 45 -17.46 -2.28 11.00
CA GLU A 45 -18.44 -2.39 12.08
C GLU A 45 -18.13 -3.55 13.04
N LEU A 46 -17.62 -4.67 12.51
CA LEU A 46 -17.16 -5.80 13.33
C LEU A 46 -15.91 -5.44 14.14
N ALA A 47 -14.91 -4.82 13.52
CA ALA A 47 -13.68 -4.39 14.20
C ALA A 47 -13.97 -3.37 15.32
N PHE A 48 -14.88 -2.42 15.09
CA PHE A 48 -15.31 -1.44 16.10
C PHE A 48 -16.22 -2.06 17.17
N SER A 49 -16.93 -3.15 16.89
CA SER A 49 -17.75 -3.84 17.90
C SER A 49 -16.92 -4.54 18.97
N THR A 50 -15.64 -4.81 18.70
CA THR A 50 -14.70 -5.44 19.64
C THR A 50 -13.89 -4.43 20.46
N ASP A 51 -14.08 -3.12 20.24
CA ASP A 51 -13.48 -2.08 21.06
C ASP A 51 -14.25 -1.99 22.40
N PHE A 52 -13.91 -2.90 23.31
CA PHE A 52 -14.30 -2.80 24.71
C PHE A 52 -13.32 -1.83 25.38
N THR A 53 -13.78 -0.62 25.67
CA THR A 53 -13.04 0.32 26.53
C THR A 53 -12.85 -0.33 27.91
N VAL A 54 -11.60 -0.60 28.29
CA VAL A 54 -11.20 -0.97 29.66
C VAL A 54 -11.13 0.27 30.53
#